data_AF-A0A372FUQ3-F1
#
_entry.id   AF-A0A372FUQ3-F1
#
_cell.length_a   1.000
_cell.length_b   1.000
_cell.length_c   1.000
_cell.angle_alpha   90.00
_cell.angle_beta   90.00
_cell.angle_gamma   90.00
#
_symmetry.space_group_name_H-M   'P 1'
#
loop_
_entity.id
_entity.type
_entity.pdbx_description
1 polymer ?
#
loop_
_entity_poly.entity_id
_entity_poly.type
_entity_poly.pdbx_seq_one_letter_code
_entity_poly.pdbx_strand_id
1 'polypeptide(L)'
;MQGVRRSRELVSGSSGHGTSYRYDVGCRCDECREAHNSKSRETKQRLRERRLSERGKSLSDRLPPAPPPSSASASMRSNRHRDTKPELRLRRALYARGHRYRVALQVVAAGMRVRPDLVYPKRKIAVFIDGCYWHRCPEHGRLPADPTGYWAAKLQRNVDRDLRVTGALTAEGWHVLRVWEHVPLEDAVVLVEAAWQARAVLPLKPPQPTRLPSIGPPGEPTAAGPATSSGP
;
A
#
# COMPACT_ATOMS: atom_id res chain seq x y z
N MET A 1 29.78 22.34 72.84
CA MET A 1 29.65 20.87 72.76
C MET A 1 28.25 20.53 72.25
N GLN A 2 28.20 19.66 71.24
CA GLN A 2 27.10 18.78 70.82
C GLN A 2 25.75 19.38 70.38
N GLY A 3 25.39 19.06 69.15
CA GLY A 3 24.05 19.19 68.59
C GLY A 3 23.94 18.30 67.35
N VAL A 4 23.76 17.00 67.59
CA VAL A 4 23.61 15.93 66.59
C VAL A 4 22.41 16.22 65.67
N ARG A 5 22.63 16.26 64.35
CA ARG A 5 21.57 16.02 63.37
C ARG A 5 21.94 14.86 62.45
N ARG A 6 21.00 13.93 62.41
CA ARG A 6 21.05 12.59 61.83
C ARG A 6 21.29 12.60 60.32
N SER A 7 22.04 11.57 59.93
CA SER A 7 22.25 11.03 58.60
C SER A 7 20.98 10.91 57.77
N ARG A 8 21.10 11.24 56.48
CA ARG A 8 20.31 10.62 55.41
C ARG A 8 21.30 10.28 54.30
N GLU A 9 21.67 9.01 54.24
CA GLU A 9 22.41 8.41 53.11
C GLU A 9 21.65 8.73 51.81
N LEU A 10 22.33 9.36 50.87
CA LEU A 10 21.89 9.47 49.49
C LEU A 10 22.75 8.53 48.66
N VAL A 11 22.08 7.48 48.21
CA VAL A 11 22.55 6.41 47.35
C VAL A 11 23.12 6.98 46.05
N SER A 12 24.43 6.83 45.85
CA SER A 12 25.11 7.00 44.56
C SER A 12 24.91 5.72 43.73
N GLY A 13 23.95 5.73 42.79
CA GLY A 13 23.68 4.62 41.87
C GLY A 13 23.16 5.11 40.51
N SER A 14 23.98 4.94 39.47
CA SER A 14 23.72 4.98 38.02
C SER A 14 22.45 5.72 37.51
N SER A 15 22.65 6.94 37.01
CA SER A 15 21.71 7.68 36.17
C SER A 15 21.38 6.90 34.89
N GLY A 16 20.19 6.31 34.80
CA GLY A 16 19.68 5.56 33.64
C GLY A 16 19.43 6.43 32.40
N HIS A 17 20.49 6.99 31.80
CA HIS A 17 20.48 7.76 30.55
C HIS A 17 21.29 7.01 29.47
N GLY A 18 21.34 7.51 28.24
CA GLY A 18 22.10 6.88 27.14
C GLY A 18 21.42 5.70 26.44
N THR A 19 20.09 5.57 26.53
CA THR A 19 19.34 4.53 25.82
C THR A 19 18.21 5.11 24.97
N SER A 20 17.91 4.47 23.83
CA SER A 20 16.75 4.81 22.98
C SER A 20 15.45 4.77 23.79
N TYR A 21 15.31 3.80 24.70
CA TYR A 21 14.10 3.65 25.54
C TYR A 21 13.84 4.91 26.37
N ARG A 22 14.88 5.53 26.93
CA ARG A 22 14.75 6.75 27.73
C ARG A 22 14.36 7.96 26.88
N TYR A 23 14.85 8.03 25.64
CA TYR A 23 14.37 9.03 24.67
C TYR A 23 12.88 8.84 24.36
N ASP A 24 12.46 7.59 24.13
CA ASP A 24 11.09 7.24 23.78
C ASP A 24 10.09 7.57 24.92
N VAL A 25 10.50 7.43 26.19
CA VAL A 25 9.67 7.80 27.37
C VAL A 25 9.79 9.26 27.81
N GLY A 26 10.48 10.12 27.05
CA GLY A 26 10.42 11.58 27.23
C GLY A 26 11.74 12.27 27.62
N CYS A 27 12.83 11.55 27.85
CA CYS A 27 14.14 12.18 28.07
C CYS A 27 14.63 12.88 26.79
N ARG A 28 15.27 14.04 26.91
CA ARG A 28 15.73 14.85 25.77
C ARG A 28 17.23 15.19 25.80
N CYS A 29 17.99 14.62 26.74
CA CYS A 29 19.45 14.81 26.80
C CYS A 29 20.15 14.21 25.57
N ASP A 30 21.36 14.68 25.32
CA ASP A 30 22.12 14.34 24.10
C ASP A 30 22.47 12.85 24.03
N GLU A 31 22.81 12.22 25.15
CA GLU A 31 23.13 10.79 25.21
C GLU A 31 21.94 9.90 24.81
N CYS A 32 20.72 10.23 25.25
CA CYS A 32 19.53 9.46 24.88
C CYS A 32 19.15 9.70 23.41
N ARG A 33 19.33 10.93 22.91
CA ARG A 33 19.11 11.29 21.51
C ARG A 33 20.07 10.56 20.58
N GLU A 34 21.36 10.51 20.93
CA GLU A 34 22.36 9.78 20.13
C GLU A 34 22.08 8.27 20.15
N ALA A 35 21.67 7.70 21.28
CA ALA A 35 21.27 6.30 21.34
C ALA A 35 20.05 5.98 20.45
N HIS A 36 19.03 6.85 20.42
CA HIS A 36 17.89 6.72 19.51
C HIS A 36 18.31 6.86 18.03
N ASN A 37 19.14 7.85 17.73
CA ASN A 37 19.68 8.09 16.39
C ASN A 37 20.54 6.92 15.89
N SER A 38 21.40 6.36 16.75
CA SER A 38 22.23 5.19 16.45
C SER A 38 21.37 3.98 16.09
N LYS A 39 20.36 3.66 16.91
CA LYS A 39 19.40 2.58 16.63
C LYS A 39 18.67 2.79 15.29
N SER A 40 18.32 4.04 14.96
CA SER A 40 17.74 4.40 13.67
C SER A 40 18.72 4.19 12.50
N ARG A 41 19.99 4.61 12.65
CA ARG A 41 21.05 4.39 11.65
C ARG A 41 21.30 2.90 11.42
N GLU A 42 21.44 2.10 12.47
CA GLU A 42 21.58 0.65 12.39
C GLU A 42 20.40 -0.01 11.66
N THR A 43 19.18 0.45 11.95
CA THR A 43 17.97 -0.06 11.28
C THR A 43 17.99 0.27 9.80
N LYS A 44 18.36 1.50 9.43
CA LYS A 44 18.52 1.90 8.02
C LYS A 44 19.63 1.10 7.34
N GLN A 45 20.74 0.84 8.02
CA GLN A 45 21.85 0.03 7.52
C GLN A 45 21.41 -1.41 7.25
N ARG A 46 20.75 -2.08 8.21
CA ARG A 46 20.20 -3.43 8.02
C ARG A 46 19.24 -3.51 6.83
N LEU A 47 18.35 -2.51 6.67
CA LEU A 47 17.43 -2.45 5.53
C LEU A 47 18.15 -2.20 4.20
N ARG A 48 19.25 -1.46 4.20
CA ARG A 48 20.09 -1.20 3.02
C ARG A 48 20.87 -2.47 2.65
N GLU A 49 21.50 -3.13 3.60
CA GLU A 49 22.21 -4.41 3.42
C GLU A 49 21.26 -5.49 2.91
N ARG A 50 20.06 -5.61 3.48
CA ARG A 50 19.02 -6.53 2.97
C ARG A 50 18.67 -6.20 1.51
N ARG A 51 18.40 -4.93 1.18
CA ARG A 51 18.13 -4.50 -0.20
C ARG A 51 19.28 -4.79 -1.16
N LEU A 52 20.53 -4.62 -0.73
CA LEU A 52 21.72 -4.94 -1.51
C LEU A 52 21.86 -6.46 -1.73
N SER A 53 21.64 -7.26 -0.68
CA SER A 53 21.67 -8.74 -0.73
C SER A 53 20.53 -9.36 -1.56
N GLU A 54 19.44 -8.59 -1.75
CA GLU A 54 18.28 -8.98 -2.55
C GLU A 54 18.27 -8.34 -3.95
N ARG A 55 19.28 -7.51 -4.26
CA ARG A 55 19.41 -6.82 -5.55
C ARG A 55 19.67 -7.85 -6.64
N GLY A 56 18.84 -7.88 -7.69
CA GLY A 56 18.94 -8.84 -8.79
C GLY A 56 18.30 -10.20 -8.54
N LYS A 57 17.91 -10.53 -7.30
CA LYS A 57 17.13 -11.76 -7.00
C LYS A 57 15.72 -11.62 -7.56
N SER A 58 15.28 -12.58 -8.37
CA SER A 58 13.89 -12.68 -8.80
C SER A 58 12.97 -12.87 -7.59
N LEU A 59 11.67 -12.65 -7.76
CA LEU A 59 10.69 -12.82 -6.68
C LEU A 59 10.67 -14.24 -6.09
N SER A 60 11.06 -15.25 -6.88
CA SER A 60 11.20 -16.64 -6.45
C SER A 60 12.50 -16.91 -5.69
N ASP A 61 13.60 -16.23 -6.01
CA ASP A 61 14.93 -16.47 -5.40
C ASP A 61 15.06 -15.93 -3.97
N ARG A 62 14.04 -15.21 -3.47
CA ARG A 62 14.00 -14.65 -2.11
C ARG A 62 13.30 -15.56 -1.11
N LEU A 63 12.73 -16.67 -1.56
CA LEU A 63 12.11 -17.67 -0.69
C LEU A 63 13.12 -18.77 -0.38
N PRO A 64 12.96 -19.45 0.77
CA PRO A 64 13.43 -20.82 0.89
C PRO A 64 12.96 -21.66 -0.31
N PRO A 65 13.67 -22.74 -0.69
CA PRO A 65 13.16 -23.65 -1.71
C PRO A 65 11.76 -24.15 -1.31
N ALA A 66 10.86 -24.25 -2.28
CA ALA A 66 9.53 -24.80 -2.04
C ALA A 66 9.65 -26.26 -1.53
N PRO A 67 8.80 -26.69 -0.60
CA PRO A 67 8.82 -28.07 -0.14
C PRO A 67 8.52 -29.05 -1.29
N PRO A 68 9.01 -30.30 -1.21
CA PRO A 68 8.79 -31.31 -2.24
C PRO A 68 7.28 -31.59 -2.45
N PRO A 69 6.88 -32.03 -3.66
CA PRO A 69 5.47 -32.23 -3.99
C PRO A 69 4.82 -33.25 -3.06
N SER A 70 3.80 -32.82 -2.33
CA SER A 70 2.98 -33.64 -1.44
C SER A 70 1.51 -33.67 -1.90
N SER A 71 0.60 -34.29 -1.15
CA SER A 71 -0.85 -34.17 -1.38
C SER A 71 -1.32 -32.70 -1.40
N ALA A 72 -0.63 -31.81 -0.68
CA ALA A 72 -0.87 -30.37 -0.72
C ALA A 72 -0.54 -29.77 -2.10
N SER A 73 0.44 -30.31 -2.84
CA SER A 73 0.79 -29.82 -4.19
C SER A 73 -0.33 -30.07 -5.22
N ALA A 74 -1.06 -31.18 -5.11
CA ALA A 74 -2.23 -31.46 -5.94
C ALA A 74 -3.39 -30.50 -5.60
N SER A 75 -3.65 -30.29 -4.31
CA SER A 75 -4.65 -29.32 -3.84
C SER A 75 -4.32 -27.90 -4.29
N MET A 76 -3.05 -27.50 -4.25
CA MET A 76 -2.58 -26.20 -4.72
C MET A 76 -2.74 -26.01 -6.23
N ARG A 77 -2.57 -27.04 -7.05
CA ARG A 77 -2.82 -26.94 -8.50
C ARG A 77 -4.30 -26.67 -8.81
N SER A 78 -5.20 -27.09 -7.92
CA SER A 78 -6.64 -26.85 -8.07
C SER A 78 -7.08 -25.44 -7.63
N ASN A 79 -6.24 -24.72 -6.89
CA ASN A 79 -6.55 -23.35 -6.45
C ASN A 79 -6.50 -22.38 -7.63
N ARG A 80 -7.69 -21.92 -8.04
CA ARG A 80 -7.84 -20.91 -9.07
C ARG A 80 -7.54 -19.52 -8.51
N HIS A 81 -6.83 -18.72 -9.29
CA HIS A 81 -6.53 -17.33 -8.97
C HIS A 81 -7.68 -16.35 -9.30
N ARG A 82 -8.75 -16.82 -9.95
CA ARG A 82 -9.91 -16.04 -10.39
C ARG A 82 -11.15 -16.91 -10.46
N ASP A 83 -12.31 -16.26 -10.52
CA ASP A 83 -13.63 -16.89 -10.58
C ASP A 83 -13.81 -17.89 -9.44
N THR A 84 -13.32 -17.52 -8.26
CA THR A 84 -13.49 -18.34 -7.06
C THR A 84 -14.97 -18.36 -6.65
N LYS A 85 -15.39 -19.41 -5.92
CA LYS A 85 -16.77 -19.50 -5.42
C LYS A 85 -17.25 -18.24 -4.68
N PRO A 86 -16.50 -17.66 -3.71
CA PRO A 86 -16.91 -16.43 -3.04
C PRO A 86 -17.00 -15.24 -4.01
N GLU A 87 -16.06 -15.13 -4.95
CA GLU A 87 -16.07 -14.07 -5.98
C GLU A 87 -17.32 -14.14 -6.86
N LEU A 88 -17.63 -15.33 -7.38
CA LEU A 88 -18.81 -15.53 -8.24
C LEU A 88 -20.12 -15.28 -7.48
N ARG A 89 -20.20 -15.66 -6.20
CA ARG A 89 -21.39 -15.41 -5.35
C ARG A 89 -21.63 -13.91 -5.17
N LEU A 90 -20.59 -13.16 -4.78
CA LEU A 90 -20.70 -11.72 -4.59
C LEU A 90 -21.04 -11.00 -5.90
N ARG A 91 -20.42 -11.40 -7.01
CA ARG A 91 -20.73 -10.88 -8.35
C ARG A 91 -22.20 -11.05 -8.69
N ARG A 92 -22.72 -12.28 -8.59
CA ARG A 92 -24.13 -12.56 -8.92
C ARG A 92 -25.09 -11.75 -8.06
N ALA A 93 -24.82 -11.65 -6.75
CA ALA A 93 -25.66 -10.88 -5.83
C ALA A 93 -25.68 -9.38 -6.16
N LEU A 94 -24.50 -8.77 -6.39
CA LEU A 94 -24.41 -7.36 -6.76
C LEU A 94 -25.06 -7.06 -8.11
N TYR A 95 -24.87 -7.94 -9.10
CA TYR A 95 -25.48 -7.79 -10.41
C TYR A 95 -27.02 -7.86 -10.35
N ALA A 96 -27.57 -8.82 -9.58
CA ALA A 96 -29.01 -8.95 -9.36
C ALA A 96 -29.63 -7.70 -8.72
N ARG A 97 -28.83 -6.95 -7.95
CA ARG A 97 -29.21 -5.69 -7.30
C ARG A 97 -28.94 -4.45 -8.16
N GLY A 98 -28.59 -4.63 -9.44
CA GLY A 98 -28.42 -3.54 -10.41
C GLY A 98 -27.03 -2.92 -10.46
N HIS A 99 -26.07 -3.39 -9.66
CA HIS A 99 -24.70 -2.86 -9.70
C HIS A 99 -23.98 -3.22 -10.99
N ARG A 100 -23.28 -2.24 -11.57
CA ARG A 100 -22.43 -2.42 -12.75
C ARG A 100 -20.99 -2.14 -12.39
N TYR A 101 -20.15 -3.15 -12.53
CA TYR A 101 -18.72 -3.12 -12.22
C TYR A 101 -17.91 -3.74 -13.35
N ARG A 102 -16.59 -3.52 -13.33
CA ARG A 102 -15.63 -4.22 -14.16
C ARG A 102 -14.97 -5.32 -13.32
N VAL A 103 -14.80 -6.50 -13.92
CA VAL A 103 -14.14 -7.63 -13.25
C VAL A 103 -12.67 -7.64 -13.63
N ALA A 104 -11.78 -7.84 -12.65
CA ALA A 104 -10.34 -7.97 -12.85
C ALA A 104 -9.71 -6.83 -13.70
N LEU A 105 -10.28 -5.63 -13.63
CA LEU A 105 -9.78 -4.48 -14.37
C LEU A 105 -8.42 -4.08 -13.81
N GLN A 106 -7.43 -3.98 -14.69
CA GLN A 106 -6.11 -3.53 -14.28
C GLN A 106 -6.13 -2.04 -13.96
N VAL A 107 -5.81 -1.72 -12.70
CA VAL A 107 -5.64 -0.37 -12.19
C VAL A 107 -4.14 -0.12 -12.01
N VAL A 108 -3.66 1.01 -12.50
CA VAL A 108 -2.28 1.44 -12.25
C VAL A 108 -2.31 2.44 -11.11
N ALA A 109 -1.58 2.15 -10.02
CA ALA A 109 -1.45 3.04 -8.88
C ALA A 109 0.01 3.05 -8.38
N ALA A 110 0.60 4.24 -8.21
CA ALA A 110 2.00 4.46 -7.83
C ALA A 110 2.99 3.65 -8.69
N GLY A 111 2.72 3.55 -10.00
CA GLY A 111 3.51 2.74 -10.95
C GLY A 111 3.32 1.22 -10.82
N MET A 112 2.48 0.75 -9.91
CA MET A 112 2.15 -0.67 -9.74
C MET A 112 0.89 -1.05 -10.51
N ARG A 113 0.93 -2.19 -11.20
CA ARG A 113 -0.24 -2.80 -11.83
C ARG A 113 -0.97 -3.66 -10.80
N VAL A 114 -2.18 -3.26 -10.44
CA VAL A 114 -3.05 -3.94 -9.49
C VAL A 114 -4.27 -4.46 -10.23
N ARG A 115 -4.80 -5.61 -9.80
CA ARG A 115 -6.03 -6.20 -10.35
C ARG A 115 -6.98 -6.52 -9.19
N PRO A 116 -7.86 -5.58 -8.81
CA PRO A 116 -8.95 -5.89 -7.89
C PRO A 116 -9.97 -6.81 -8.56
N ASP A 117 -10.69 -7.59 -7.77
CA ASP A 117 -11.71 -8.53 -8.27
C ASP A 117 -12.88 -7.77 -8.91
N LEU A 118 -13.35 -6.71 -8.23
CA LEU A 118 -14.38 -5.81 -8.73
C LEU A 118 -13.89 -4.37 -8.69
N VAL A 119 -14.17 -3.64 -9.77
CA VAL A 119 -13.78 -2.23 -9.92
C VAL A 119 -14.97 -1.41 -10.35
N TYR A 120 -15.18 -0.27 -9.68
CA TYR A 120 -16.11 0.78 -10.10
C TYR A 120 -15.30 2.03 -10.50
N PRO A 121 -14.85 2.13 -11.78
CA PRO A 121 -13.92 3.18 -12.19
C PRO A 121 -14.44 4.60 -11.96
N LYS A 122 -15.74 4.82 -12.23
CA LYS A 122 -16.37 6.14 -12.07
C LYS A 122 -16.46 6.59 -10.60
N ARG A 123 -16.52 5.67 -9.65
CA ARG A 123 -16.56 5.99 -8.20
C ARG A 123 -15.20 5.81 -7.52
N LYS A 124 -14.17 5.40 -8.28
CA LYS A 124 -12.86 4.95 -7.77
C LYS A 124 -12.99 3.97 -6.59
N ILE A 125 -13.77 2.91 -6.75
CA ILE A 125 -13.88 1.84 -5.75
C ILE A 125 -13.18 0.59 -6.30
N ALA A 126 -12.30 0.00 -5.48
CA ALA A 126 -11.61 -1.26 -5.76
C ALA A 126 -11.97 -2.27 -4.66
N VAL A 127 -12.55 -3.40 -5.04
CA VAL A 127 -12.95 -4.47 -4.13
C VAL A 127 -12.04 -5.68 -4.33
N PHE A 128 -11.48 -6.18 -3.25
CA PHE A 128 -10.68 -7.40 -3.17
C PHE A 128 -11.44 -8.44 -2.35
N ILE A 129 -11.45 -9.69 -2.82
CA ILE A 129 -12.09 -10.82 -2.16
C ILE A 129 -10.99 -11.78 -1.73
N ASP A 130 -10.64 -11.71 -0.45
CA ASP A 130 -9.46 -12.33 0.10
C ASP A 130 -9.75 -13.72 0.64
N GLY A 131 -8.99 -14.71 0.16
CA GLY A 131 -8.91 -16.01 0.80
C GLY A 131 -8.28 -15.92 2.19
N CYS A 132 -8.95 -16.50 3.19
CA CYS A 132 -8.55 -16.43 4.60
C CYS A 132 -7.14 -16.95 4.84
N TYR A 133 -6.82 -18.07 4.19
CA TYR A 133 -5.52 -18.73 4.30
C TYR A 133 -4.41 -17.91 3.64
N TRP A 134 -4.62 -17.44 2.41
CA TRP A 134 -3.57 -16.80 1.59
C TRP A 134 -3.19 -15.39 2.05
N HIS A 135 -4.14 -14.69 2.65
CA HIS A 135 -4.01 -13.30 3.08
C HIS A 135 -3.94 -13.17 4.61
N ARG A 136 -3.86 -14.30 5.33
CA ARG A 136 -3.75 -14.36 6.80
C ARG A 136 -4.86 -13.57 7.50
N CYS A 137 -6.11 -13.96 7.29
CA CYS A 137 -7.20 -13.31 8.01
C CYS A 137 -7.01 -13.45 9.53
N PRO A 138 -7.44 -12.45 10.33
CA PRO A 138 -7.28 -12.50 11.78
C PRO A 138 -7.90 -13.72 12.46
N GLU A 139 -9.00 -14.25 11.91
CA GLU A 139 -9.79 -15.35 12.51
C GLU A 139 -9.25 -16.74 12.16
N HIS A 140 -8.87 -16.96 10.90
CA HIS A 140 -8.53 -18.28 10.35
C HIS A 140 -7.09 -18.38 9.82
N GLY A 141 -6.26 -17.34 10.01
CA GLY A 141 -4.88 -17.24 9.52
C GLY A 141 -3.88 -18.17 10.21
N ARG A 142 -4.22 -19.46 10.36
CA ARG A 142 -3.33 -20.49 10.89
C ARG A 142 -2.19 -20.77 9.93
N LEU A 143 -0.96 -20.71 10.46
CA LEU A 143 0.22 -21.16 9.75
C LEU A 143 0.22 -22.69 9.71
N PRO A 144 0.45 -23.31 8.53
CA PRO A 144 0.72 -24.75 8.50
C PRO A 144 2.03 -25.05 9.23
N ALA A 145 2.22 -26.30 9.63
CA ALA A 145 3.54 -26.77 10.03
C ALA A 145 4.52 -26.54 8.87
N ASP A 146 5.50 -25.67 9.09
CA ASP A 146 6.41 -25.19 8.06
C ASP A 146 7.86 -25.29 8.54
N PRO A 147 8.43 -26.51 8.55
CA PRO A 147 9.81 -26.74 9.00
C PRO A 147 10.83 -25.91 8.20
N THR A 148 10.48 -25.54 6.97
CA THR A 148 11.33 -24.79 6.04
C THR A 148 11.20 -23.26 6.17
N GLY A 149 10.19 -22.76 6.90
CA GLY A 149 9.85 -21.33 6.94
C GLY A 149 9.34 -20.75 5.61
N TYR A 150 9.15 -21.59 4.59
CA TYR A 150 8.70 -21.18 3.25
C TYR A 150 7.31 -20.55 3.26
N TRP A 151 6.36 -21.23 3.89
CA TRP A 151 4.96 -20.79 3.99
C TRP A 151 4.83 -19.54 4.82
N ALA A 152 5.52 -19.45 5.95
CA ALA A 152 5.53 -18.26 6.78
C ALA A 152 6.04 -17.04 5.99
N ALA A 153 7.20 -17.18 5.32
CA ALA A 153 7.78 -16.11 4.50
C ALA A 153 6.91 -15.76 3.27
N LYS A 154 6.16 -16.72 2.72
CA LYS A 154 5.24 -16.50 1.60
C LYS A 154 3.98 -15.78 2.00
N LEU A 155 3.33 -16.22 3.06
CA LEU A 155 2.12 -15.58 3.56
C LEU A 155 2.44 -14.16 4.07
N GLN A 156 3.58 -13.94 4.72
CA GLN A 156 3.98 -12.59 5.14
C GLN A 156 4.17 -11.65 3.95
N ARG A 157 4.81 -12.10 2.86
CA ARG A 157 4.95 -11.26 1.65
C ARG A 157 3.64 -10.96 0.95
N ASN A 158 2.64 -11.85 1.06
CA ASN A 158 1.29 -11.55 0.58
C ASN A 158 0.70 -10.38 1.37
N VAL A 159 0.74 -10.45 2.71
CA VAL A 159 0.30 -9.37 3.60
C VAL A 159 1.05 -8.06 3.32
N ASP A 160 2.37 -8.10 3.16
CA ASP A 160 3.16 -6.90 2.86
C ASP A 160 2.82 -6.32 1.48
N ARG A 161 2.49 -7.17 0.50
CA ARG A 161 1.99 -6.73 -0.81
C ARG A 161 0.63 -6.10 -0.69
N ASP A 162 -0.26 -6.69 0.09
CA ASP A 162 -1.62 -6.22 0.32
C ASP A 162 -1.66 -4.83 0.95
N LEU A 163 -0.83 -4.60 1.95
CA LEU A 163 -0.66 -3.28 2.58
C LEU A 163 -0.13 -2.24 1.58
N ARG A 164 0.88 -2.60 0.78
CA ARG A 164 1.43 -1.69 -0.24
C ARG A 164 0.41 -1.34 -1.32
N VAL A 165 -0.34 -2.33 -1.80
CA VAL A 165 -1.40 -2.13 -2.81
C VAL A 165 -2.50 -1.22 -2.25
N THR A 166 -2.95 -1.48 -1.02
CA THR A 166 -3.98 -0.69 -0.35
C THR A 166 -3.52 0.76 -0.17
N GLY A 167 -2.29 0.96 0.30
CA GLY A 167 -1.70 2.29 0.46
C GLY A 167 -1.58 3.06 -0.86
N ALA A 168 -1.10 2.40 -1.93
CA ALA A 168 -0.95 3.03 -3.24
C ALA A 168 -2.30 3.44 -3.85
N LEU A 169 -3.31 2.57 -3.79
CA LEU A 169 -4.65 2.88 -4.26
C LEU A 169 -5.29 4.02 -3.46
N THR A 170 -5.19 3.96 -2.13
CA THR A 170 -5.74 4.99 -1.24
C THR A 170 -5.11 6.36 -1.50
N ALA A 171 -3.79 6.42 -1.71
CA ALA A 171 -3.08 7.65 -2.03
C ALA A 171 -3.56 8.30 -3.35
N GLU A 172 -4.07 7.52 -4.31
CA GLU A 172 -4.65 8.02 -5.55
C GLU A 172 -6.16 8.28 -5.49
N GLY A 173 -6.71 8.24 -4.27
CA GLY A 173 -8.11 8.52 -3.97
C GLY A 173 -9.05 7.35 -4.24
N TRP A 174 -8.52 6.14 -4.45
CA TRP A 174 -9.36 4.94 -4.51
C TRP A 174 -9.86 4.57 -3.12
N HIS A 175 -11.12 4.16 -3.05
CA HIS A 175 -11.67 3.51 -1.88
C HIS A 175 -11.45 2.01 -2.03
N VAL A 176 -10.62 1.46 -1.14
CA VAL A 176 -10.24 0.05 -1.16
C VAL A 176 -11.10 -0.71 -0.16
N LEU A 177 -11.84 -1.70 -0.65
CA LEU A 177 -12.60 -2.64 0.16
C LEU A 177 -11.94 -4.00 0.08
N ARG A 178 -11.71 -4.64 1.22
CA ARG A 178 -11.23 -6.02 1.30
C ARG A 178 -12.26 -6.84 2.05
N VAL A 179 -12.84 -7.82 1.37
CA VAL A 179 -13.89 -8.71 1.87
C VAL A 179 -13.28 -10.10 2.02
N TRP A 180 -13.28 -10.63 3.23
CA TRP A 180 -12.79 -11.99 3.47
C TRP A 180 -13.78 -13.03 2.96
N GLU A 181 -13.28 -14.17 2.46
CA GLU A 181 -14.14 -15.26 1.98
C GLU A 181 -15.06 -15.88 3.05
N HIS A 182 -14.74 -15.70 4.35
CA HIS A 182 -15.58 -16.17 5.45
C HIS A 182 -16.73 -15.22 5.78
N VAL A 183 -16.70 -13.98 5.29
CA VAL A 183 -17.76 -13.00 5.54
C VAL A 183 -19.03 -13.49 4.84
N PRO A 184 -20.19 -13.50 5.53
CA PRO A 184 -21.47 -13.81 4.92
C PRO A 184 -21.74 -12.97 3.67
N LEU A 185 -22.39 -13.56 2.67
CA LEU A 185 -22.61 -12.90 1.38
C LEU A 185 -23.40 -11.59 1.54
N GLU A 186 -24.37 -11.61 2.44
CA GLU A 186 -25.28 -10.53 2.76
C GLU A 186 -24.50 -9.33 3.32
N ASP A 187 -23.60 -9.57 4.26
CA ASP A 187 -22.73 -8.54 4.86
C ASP A 187 -21.75 -7.98 3.82
N ALA A 188 -21.17 -8.85 3.00
CA ALA A 188 -20.29 -8.45 1.90
C ALA A 188 -21.00 -7.53 0.90
N VAL A 189 -22.26 -7.84 0.55
CA VAL A 189 -23.09 -6.99 -0.30
C VAL A 189 -23.33 -5.64 0.36
N VAL A 190 -23.79 -5.62 1.61
CA VAL A 190 -24.07 -4.38 2.36
C VAL A 190 -22.84 -3.47 2.40
N LEU A 191 -21.66 -4.04 2.67
CA LEU A 191 -20.41 -3.29 2.72
C LEU A 191 -20.05 -2.65 1.36
N VAL A 192 -20.20 -3.39 0.26
CA VAL A 192 -19.97 -2.86 -1.09
C VAL A 192 -21.02 -1.80 -1.45
N GLU A 193 -22.28 -2.02 -1.10
CA GLU A 193 -23.37 -1.07 -1.37
C GLU A 193 -23.19 0.24 -0.61
N ALA A 194 -22.84 0.18 0.67
CA ALA A 194 -22.58 1.35 1.49
C ALA A 194 -21.46 2.21 0.89
N ALA A 195 -20.34 1.58 0.50
CA ALA A 195 -19.24 2.27 -0.17
C ALA A 195 -19.65 2.85 -1.53
N TRP A 196 -20.46 2.12 -2.30
CA TRP A 196 -20.96 2.57 -3.59
C TRP A 196 -21.87 3.79 -3.45
N GLN A 197 -22.75 3.82 -2.45
CA GLN A 197 -23.63 4.95 -2.16
C GLN A 197 -22.86 6.17 -1.65
N ALA A 198 -21.91 5.97 -0.72
CA ALA A 198 -21.17 7.06 -0.09
C ALA A 198 -20.26 7.85 -1.06
N ARG A 199 -19.84 7.25 -2.19
CA ARG A 199 -18.93 7.91 -3.13
C ARG A 199 -19.67 8.50 -4.32
N ALA A 200 -19.63 9.82 -4.47
CA ALA A 200 -20.12 10.48 -5.67
C ALA A 200 -19.44 9.94 -6.96
N VAL A 201 -20.18 9.98 -8.07
CA VAL A 201 -19.65 9.63 -9.39
C VAL A 201 -18.68 10.73 -9.82
N LEU A 202 -17.40 10.41 -9.94
CA LEU A 202 -16.40 11.34 -10.45
C LEU A 202 -16.61 11.54 -11.96
N PRO A 203 -16.51 12.79 -12.46
CA PRO A 203 -16.48 13.02 -13.89
C PRO A 203 -15.28 12.29 -14.50
N LEU A 204 -15.52 11.54 -15.58
CA LEU A 204 -14.46 10.85 -16.29
C LEU A 204 -13.61 11.89 -17.03
N LYS A 205 -12.36 12.06 -16.56
CA LYS A 205 -11.31 12.95 -17.07
C LYS A 205 -11.53 14.44 -16.69
N PRO A 206 -10.54 15.12 -16.08
CA PRO A 206 -10.59 16.58 -15.97
C PRO A 206 -10.65 17.19 -17.39
N PRO A 207 -11.37 18.30 -17.61
CA PRO A 207 -11.31 18.99 -18.89
C PRO A 207 -9.83 19.26 -19.21
N GLN A 208 -9.41 18.90 -20.43
CA GLN A 208 -8.07 19.25 -20.89
C GLN A 208 -7.93 20.77 -20.73
N PRO A 209 -6.79 21.28 -20.23
CA PRO A 209 -6.57 22.72 -20.26
C PRO A 209 -6.77 23.16 -21.71
N THR A 210 -7.73 24.07 -21.93
CA THR A 210 -7.91 24.71 -23.23
C THR A 210 -6.56 25.29 -23.61
N ARG A 211 -5.95 24.73 -24.66
CA ARG A 211 -4.69 25.24 -25.20
C ARG A 211 -5.00 26.69 -25.61
N LEU A 212 -4.51 27.66 -24.83
CA LEU A 212 -4.60 29.07 -25.18
C LEU A 212 -4.08 29.20 -26.62
N PRO A 213 -4.78 29.91 -27.52
CA PRO A 213 -4.26 30.15 -28.85
C PRO A 213 -2.87 30.76 -28.69
N SER A 214 -1.88 30.14 -29.35
CA SER A 214 -0.53 30.66 -29.42
C SER A 214 -0.60 32.04 -30.07
N ILE A 215 -0.56 33.09 -29.26
CA ILE A 215 -0.29 34.44 -29.75
C ILE A 215 1.13 34.38 -30.29
N GLY A 216 1.26 34.25 -31.61
CA GLY A 216 2.56 34.34 -32.28
C GLY A 216 3.20 35.68 -31.95
N PRO A 217 4.54 35.78 -32.00
CA PRO A 217 5.23 37.05 -31.76
C PRO A 217 4.68 38.11 -32.73
N PRO A 218 4.55 39.38 -32.29
CA PRO A 218 4.12 40.46 -33.17
C PRO A 218 5.07 40.53 -34.38
N GLY A 219 4.51 40.42 -35.58
CA GLY A 219 5.26 40.54 -36.82
C GLY A 219 5.95 41.90 -36.89
N GLU A 220 7.22 41.89 -37.31
CA GLU A 220 7.98 43.10 -37.60
C GLU A 220 7.26 43.95 -38.66
N PRO A 221 7.23 45.28 -38.51
CA PRO A 221 6.67 46.16 -39.54
C PRO A 221 7.55 46.09 -40.79
N THR A 222 6.98 45.54 -41.87
CA THR A 222 7.56 45.60 -43.22
C THR A 222 7.73 47.05 -43.64
N ALA A 223 8.96 47.44 -43.92
CA ALA A 223 9.32 48.76 -44.44
C ALA A 223 8.56 49.07 -45.73
N ALA A 224 7.87 50.22 -45.72
CA ALA A 224 7.26 50.83 -46.89
C ALA A 224 8.33 51.11 -47.96
N GLY A 225 8.14 50.54 -49.14
CA GLY A 225 8.92 50.91 -50.33
C GLY A 225 8.58 52.32 -50.81
N PRO A 226 9.52 53.04 -51.42
CA PRO A 226 9.30 54.40 -51.90
C PRO A 226 8.38 54.41 -53.13
N ALA A 227 7.36 55.26 -53.07
CA ALA A 227 6.51 55.60 -54.22
C ALA A 227 7.33 56.43 -55.22
N THR A 228 7.62 55.84 -56.38
CA THR A 228 8.13 56.57 -57.55
C THR A 228 6.98 57.35 -58.20
N SER A 229 7.14 58.66 -58.24
CA SER A 229 6.38 59.63 -59.01
C SER A 229 6.39 59.35 -60.51
N SER A 230 5.25 59.52 -61.17
CA SER A 230 5.11 59.80 -62.60
C SER A 230 4.10 60.93 -62.74
N GLY A 231 4.50 62.02 -63.42
CA GLY A 231 3.78 63.31 -63.54
C GLY A 231 2.71 63.29 -64.63
N PRO A 232 2.64 64.24 -65.57
CA PRO A 232 3.08 65.65 -65.57
C PRO A 232 1.99 66.64 -65.12
#